data_AF-A0A2V7H4R8-F1
#
_entry.id   AF-A0A2V7H4R8-F1
#
_cell.length_a   1.000
_cell.length_b   1.000
_cell.length_c   1.000
_cell.angle_alpha   90.00
_cell.angle_beta   90.00
_cell.angle_gamma   90.00
#
_symmetry.space_group_name_H-M   'P 1'
#
loop_
_entity.id
_entity.type
_entity.pdbx_description
1 polymer ?
#
loop_
_entity_poly.entity_id
_entity_poly.type
_entity_poly.pdbx_seq_one_letter_code
_entity_poly.pdbx_strand_id
1 'polypeptide(L)'
;MLLGHTGMNWALKFLPAYVVNLTVLGVPVGATLLGALIPSIRQIPTVSTLVGGAIVLTGVIVAANNVTDRYASPARVKGKS
;
A
#
# COMPACT_ATOMS: atom_id res chain seq x y z
N MET A 1 -16.85 3.23 11.35
CA MET A 1 -15.54 3.93 11.26
C MET A 1 -14.83 4.02 12.63
N LEU A 2 -14.90 2.96 13.45
CA LEU A 2 -14.17 2.91 14.74
C LEU A 2 -12.89 2.08 14.60
N LEU A 3 -12.99 0.87 14.05
CA LEU A 3 -11.86 -0.06 13.96
C LEU A 3 -10.79 0.34 12.93
N GLY A 4 -11.16 1.03 11.84
CA GLY A 4 -10.20 1.47 10.81
C GLY A 4 -9.26 2.56 11.32
N HIS A 5 -9.80 3.64 11.90
CA HIS A 5 -8.99 4.73 12.44
C HIS A 5 -8.26 4.32 13.73
N THR A 6 -8.91 3.60 14.63
CA THR A 6 -8.28 3.09 15.86
C THR A 6 -7.21 2.03 15.56
N GLY A 7 -7.42 1.19 14.55
CA GLY A 7 -6.44 0.21 14.07
C GLY A 7 -5.21 0.86 13.45
N MET A 8 -5.37 1.93 12.67
CA MET A 8 -4.23 2.72 12.16
C MET A 8 -3.43 3.35 13.31
N ASN A 9 -4.10 3.89 14.33
CA ASN A 9 -3.43 4.44 15.52
C ASN A 9 -2.70 3.37 16.34
N TRP A 10 -3.24 2.16 16.44
CA TRP A 10 -2.55 1.04 17.07
C TRP A 10 -1.34 0.60 16.24
N ALA A 11 -1.48 0.53 14.91
CA ALA A 11 -0.39 0.14 14.01
C ALA A 11 0.77 1.14 14.03
N LEU A 12 0.51 2.44 14.17
CA LEU A 12 1.55 3.47 14.34
C LEU A 12 2.41 3.26 15.58
N LYS A 13 1.90 2.55 16.60
CA LYS A 13 2.67 2.22 17.81
C LYS A 13 3.71 1.12 17.56
N PHE A 14 3.55 0.30 16.52
CA PHE A 14 4.41 -0.86 16.23
C PHE A 14 5.11 -0.78 14.85
N LEU A 15 4.58 0.01 13.91
CA LEU A 15 5.10 0.16 12.55
C LEU A 15 5.26 1.64 12.16
N PRO A 16 6.23 1.97 11.28
CA PRO A 16 6.37 3.31 10.73
C PRO A 16 5.12 3.75 9.96
N ALA A 17 4.77 5.04 10.06
CA ALA A 17 3.57 5.61 9.43
C ALA A 17 3.45 5.33 7.91
N TYR A 18 4.58 5.31 7.21
CA TYR A 18 4.63 4.98 5.78
C TYR A 18 4.14 3.54 5.51
N VAL A 19 4.51 2.57 6.34
CA VAL A 19 4.08 1.17 6.18
C VAL A 19 2.57 1.07 6.40
N VAL A 20 2.06 1.73 7.44
CA VAL A 20 0.61 1.78 7.74
C VAL A 20 -0.17 2.35 6.55
N ASN A 21 0.33 3.43 5.95
CA ASN A 21 -0.33 4.10 4.83
C ASN A 21 -0.27 3.27 3.52
N LEU A 22 0.82 2.54 3.29
CA LEU A 22 0.93 1.61 2.17
C LEU A 22 -0.09 0.46 2.27
N THR A 23 -0.36 -0.06 3.46
CA THR A 23 -1.35 -1.13 3.67
C THR A 23 -2.76 -0.67 3.29
N VAL A 24 -3.07 0.62 3.44
CA VAL A 24 -4.35 1.21 3.01
C VAL A 24 -4.47 1.26 1.48
N LEU A 25 -3.37 1.33 0.73
CA LEU A 25 -3.41 1.16 -0.74
C LEU A 25 -3.66 -0.30 -1.14
N GLY A 26 -3.37 -1.25 -0.24
CA GLY A 26 -3.59 -2.68 -0.44
C GLY A 26 -5.03 -3.14 -0.25
N VAL A 27 -5.88 -2.43 0.51
CA VAL A 27 -7.29 -2.83 0.71
C VAL A 27 -8.12 -2.92 -0.58
N PRO A 28 -8.05 -1.99 -1.56
CA PRO A 28 -8.79 -2.17 -2.82
C PRO A 28 -8.29 -3.38 -3.64
N VAL A 29 -6.98 -3.65 -3.59
CA VAL A 29 -6.37 -4.82 -4.24
C VAL A 29 -6.84 -6.12 -3.56
N GLY A 30 -6.80 -6.16 -2.23
CA GLY A 30 -7.29 -7.28 -1.42
C GLY A 30 -8.79 -7.51 -1.57
N ALA A 31 -9.59 -6.45 -1.65
CA ALA A 31 -11.03 -6.53 -1.90
C ALA A 31 -11.33 -7.11 -3.29
N THR A 32 -10.56 -6.70 -4.31
CA THR A 32 -10.68 -7.26 -5.67
C THR A 32 -10.29 -8.74 -5.70
N LEU A 33 -9.20 -9.11 -5.02
CA LEU A 33 -8.75 -10.50 -4.88
C LEU A 33 -9.79 -11.37 -4.15
N LEU A 34 -10.35 -10.89 -3.03
CA LEU A 34 -11.41 -11.59 -2.31
C LEU A 34 -12.68 -11.73 -3.14
N GLY A 35 -13.06 -10.69 -3.90
CA GLY A 35 -14.20 -10.73 -4.82
C GLY A 35 -14.01 -11.73 -5.97
N ALA A 36 -12.77 -11.92 -6.42
CA ALA A 36 -12.42 -12.92 -7.42
C ALA A 36 -12.30 -14.34 -6.84
N LEU A 37 -11.84 -14.49 -5.59
CA LEU A 37 -11.60 -15.79 -4.95
C LEU A 37 -12.89 -16.40 -4.39
N ILE A 38 -13.87 -15.59 -3.98
CA ILE A 38 -15.15 -16.06 -3.44
C ILE A 38 -16.07 -16.49 -4.60
N PRO A 39 -16.34 -17.80 -4.79
CA PRO A 39 -17.07 -18.30 -5.97
C PRO A 39 -18.54 -17.88 -6.00
N SER A 40 -19.13 -17.53 -4.86
CA SER A 40 -20.51 -17.00 -4.76
C SER A 40 -20.66 -15.57 -5.28
N ILE A 41 -19.57 -14.78 -5.35
CA ILE A 41 -19.62 -13.36 -5.72
C ILE A 41 -19.45 -13.17 -7.23
N ARG A 42 -18.83 -14.12 -7.95
CA ARG A 42 -18.66 -14.17 -9.41
C ARG A 42 -18.31 -12.82 -10.07
N GLN A 43 -17.63 -11.91 -9.36
CA GLN A 43 -17.16 -10.66 -9.93
C GLN A 43 -15.87 -10.96 -10.68
N ILE A 44 -16.00 -11.17 -11.98
CA ILE A 44 -14.85 -11.26 -12.89
C ILE A 44 -14.24 -9.86 -12.93
N PRO A 45 -13.03 -9.64 -12.38
CA PRO A 45 -12.42 -8.32 -12.39
C PRO A 45 -12.19 -7.89 -13.84
N THR A 46 -12.78 -6.75 -14.22
CA THR A 46 -12.67 -6.19 -15.56
C THR A 46 -11.21 -5.86 -15.89
N VAL A 47 -10.85 -5.85 -17.18
CA VAL A 47 -9.50 -5.49 -17.65
C VAL A 47 -9.03 -4.15 -17.06
N SER A 48 -9.93 -3.18 -16.93
CA SER A 48 -9.65 -1.88 -16.29
C SER A 48 -9.26 -2.00 -14.80
N THR A 49 -9.89 -2.90 -14.05
CA THR A 49 -9.56 -3.17 -12.64
C THR A 49 -8.19 -3.81 -12.50
N LEU A 50 -7.83 -4.72 -13.40
CA LEU A 50 -6.49 -5.31 -13.44
C LEU A 50 -5.43 -4.24 -13.73
N VAL A 51 -5.67 -3.38 -14.73
CA VAL A 51 -4.75 -2.30 -15.10
C VAL A 51 -4.60 -1.30 -13.95
N GLY A 52 -5.70 -0.89 -13.31
CA GLY A 52 -5.67 -0.02 -12.14
C GLY A 52 -4.91 -0.64 -10.97
N GLY A 53 -5.14 -1.93 -10.68
CA GLY A 53 -4.39 -2.68 -9.67
C GLY A 53 -2.90 -2.75 -9.96
N ALA A 54 -2.51 -2.99 -11.21
CA ALA A 54 -1.12 -3.03 -11.64
C ALA A 54 -0.43 -1.66 -11.49
N ILE A 55 -1.11 -0.56 -11.83
CA ILE A 55 -0.58 0.81 -11.65
C ILE A 55 -0.37 1.10 -10.16
N VAL A 56 -1.34 0.79 -9.31
CA VAL A 56 -1.24 0.99 -7.85
C VAL A 56 -0.09 0.17 -7.26
N LEU A 57 0.01 -1.11 -7.60
CA LEU A 57 1.10 -1.99 -7.15
C LEU A 57 2.47 -1.46 -7.60
N THR A 58 2.59 -1.04 -8.85
CA THR A 58 3.82 -0.46 -9.38
C THR A 58 4.20 0.82 -8.63
N GLY A 59 3.25 1.72 -8.41
CA GLY A 59 3.47 2.95 -7.64
C GLY A 59 3.90 2.68 -6.19
N VAL A 60 3.30 1.68 -5.55
CA VAL A 60 3.69 1.24 -4.19
C VAL A 60 5.11 0.69 -4.16
N ILE A 61 5.49 -0.18 -5.11
CA ILE A 61 6.84 -0.76 -5.18
C ILE A 61 7.89 0.33 -5.40
N VAL A 62 7.63 1.25 -6.34
CA VAL A 62 8.54 2.37 -6.62
C VAL A 62 8.67 3.27 -5.39
N ALA A 63 7.55 3.65 -4.76
CA ALA A 63 7.58 4.47 -3.55
C ALA A 63 8.32 3.78 -2.39
N ALA A 64 8.07 2.48 -2.19
CA ALA A 64 8.72 1.69 -1.16
C ALA A 64 10.24 1.60 -1.35
N ASN A 65 10.69 1.36 -2.58
CA ASN A 65 12.13 1.32 -2.91
C ASN A 65 12.80 2.70 -2.71
N ASN A 66 12.15 3.78 -3.14
CA ASN A 66 12.67 5.15 -2.95
C ASN A 66 12.73 5.56 -1.48
N VAL A 67 11.82 5.05 -0.65
CA VAL A 67 11.83 5.29 0.79
C VAL A 67 13.00 4.54 1.43
N THR A 68 13.20 3.26 1.10
CA THR A 68 14.34 2.47 1.59
C THR A 68 15.67 3.14 1.27
N ASP A 69 15.85 3.66 0.05
CA ASP A 69 17.06 4.40 -0.34
C ASP A 69 17.31 5.67 0.50
N ARG A 70 16.24 6.40 0.86
CA ARG A 70 16.34 7.64 1.65
C ARG A 70 16.65 7.39 3.12
N TYR A 71 16.19 6.28 3.69
CA TYR A 71 16.50 5.89 5.06
C TYR A 71 17.83 5.12 5.17
N ALA A 72 18.23 4.37 4.15
CA ALA A 72 19.52 3.68 4.09
C ALA A 72 20.71 4.63 3.85
N SER A 73 20.46 5.86 3.36
CA SER A 73 21.49 6.87 3.14
C SER A 73 21.31 8.14 3.99
N PRO A 74 21.66 8.12 5.30
CA PRO A 74 21.74 9.33 6.11
C PRO A 74 22.82 10.33 5.62
N ALA A 75 23.71 9.93 4.70
CA ALA A 75 24.83 10.75 4.23
C ALA A 75 24.52 11.72 3.08
N ARG A 76 23.40 11.56 2.33
CA ARG A 76 23.17 12.34 1.10
C ARG A 76 22.58 13.73 1.33
N VAL A 77 22.02 13.99 2.51
CA VAL A 77 21.34 15.28 2.82
C VAL A 77 22.35 16.40 3.12
N LYS A 78 23.63 16.10 3.40
CA LYS A 78 24.65 17.11 3.72
C LYS A 78 25.40 17.68 2.50
N GLY A 79 25.04 17.29 1.28
CA GLY A 79 25.78 17.62 0.06
C GLY A 79 25.14 18.65 -0.87
N LYS A 80 24.24 19.49 -0.36
CA LYS A 80 23.73 20.66 -1.10
C LYS A 80 23.76 21.88 -0.18
N SER A 81 24.96 22.40 0.05
CA SER A 81 25.21 23.77 0.48
C SER A 81 26.00 24.47 -0.61
#